data_AF-X6NL55-F1
#
_entry.id   AF-X6NL55-F1
#
_cell.length_a   1.000
_cell.length_b   1.000
_cell.length_c   1.000
_cell.angle_alpha   90.00
_cell.angle_beta   90.00
_cell.angle_gamma   90.00
#
_symmetry.space_group_name_H-M   'P 1'
#
loop_
_entity.id
_entity.type
_entity.pdbx_description
1 polymer ?
#
loop_
_entity_poly.entity_id
_entity_poly.type
_entity_poly.pdbx_seq_one_letter_code
_entity_poly.pdbx_strand_id
1 'polypeptide(L)'
;MMLLLLINSFKTEKNYNSLKLDNRVDQTQTELDALQRQFRDMEARHRTMNDDSVQTMRMQRQKIEKLRRDNDKLKEELAIETRQECSLCERKKNKNKKGGAKIALTNRGAVQLSNLREQGESYESKIEMEKRRIFELDQQIKKNGRNDMGGINANRETSRTIQKNIRMLENRLDKALIKYNEALGYNKKLRETIDNLRRERVVFDGIYRKLETDLEQIKTEMVAIIESANQAYEQRDHAQTEMLRIKEQADKLQKKKRGKRRNFFFFKKKKKDSRIEQKQFEHEWKELSKLIDQDKKTKDFLNSKDRDNVNDALANNALQQEQQLKKRLSKGAWAIVKDRAHIQMAQERVKSYEEAFHKITEATGISDIDELVKTFMESEESNFQLFNQVNNISTEIERLEESIANLNKEINKTKNGGGTGTNQKNESSDQCSSAENQRIGTNKKQDSILRAKHKQAFILYTYTFFFKSNHH
;
A
#
# COMPACT_ATOMS: atom_id res chain seq x y z
N MET A 1 -43.51 -159.02 -50.10
CA MET A 1 -44.39 -157.84 -50.07
C MET A 1 -45.27 -157.77 -48.81
N MET A 2 -45.95 -158.83 -48.36
CA MET A 2 -46.72 -158.78 -47.10
C MET A 2 -45.89 -158.42 -45.83
N LEU A 3 -44.58 -158.72 -45.78
CA LEU A 3 -43.63 -158.36 -44.70
C LEU A 3 -43.37 -156.83 -44.54
N LEU A 4 -43.85 -155.99 -45.47
CA LEU A 4 -43.71 -154.53 -45.42
C LEU A 4 -44.87 -153.79 -44.73
N LEU A 5 -46.05 -154.39 -44.52
CA LEU A 5 -47.21 -153.65 -43.94
C LEU A 5 -47.31 -153.72 -42.41
N LEU A 6 -46.84 -154.81 -41.82
CA LEU A 6 -46.73 -154.91 -40.36
C LEU A 6 -45.59 -154.06 -39.78
N ILE A 7 -44.83 -153.37 -40.65
CA ILE A 7 -43.99 -152.21 -40.32
C ILE A 7 -44.80 -151.12 -39.60
N ASN A 8 -46.08 -150.91 -39.94
CA ASN A 8 -46.66 -149.58 -39.69
C ASN A 8 -47.55 -149.47 -38.46
N SER A 9 -48.29 -150.52 -38.06
CA SER A 9 -49.28 -150.38 -36.98
C SER A 9 -48.68 -150.44 -35.57
N PHE A 10 -47.80 -151.39 -35.29
CA PHE A 10 -47.13 -151.47 -33.97
C PHE A 10 -46.13 -150.33 -33.71
N LYS A 11 -45.92 -149.50 -34.74
CA LYS A 11 -45.00 -148.35 -34.79
C LYS A 11 -45.61 -147.08 -34.20
N THR A 12 -46.93 -146.96 -34.05
CA THR A 12 -47.59 -145.71 -33.60
C THR A 12 -48.04 -145.71 -32.15
N GLU A 13 -48.50 -146.82 -31.59
CA GLU A 13 -49.08 -146.82 -30.24
C GLU A 13 -48.02 -146.87 -29.14
N LYS A 14 -46.89 -147.55 -29.41
CA LYS A 14 -45.68 -147.47 -28.58
C LYS A 14 -45.07 -146.06 -28.52
N ASN A 15 -45.36 -145.20 -29.50
CA ASN A 15 -44.77 -143.85 -29.56
C ASN A 15 -45.40 -142.87 -28.56
N TYR A 16 -46.67 -143.01 -28.16
CA TYR A 16 -47.37 -141.97 -27.38
C TYR A 16 -47.21 -142.12 -25.85
N ASN A 17 -47.28 -143.35 -25.31
CA ASN A 17 -47.14 -143.59 -23.86
C ASN A 17 -45.68 -143.51 -23.36
N SER A 18 -44.68 -143.74 -24.23
CA SER A 18 -43.26 -143.49 -23.90
C SER A 18 -43.01 -142.00 -23.64
N LEU A 19 -43.58 -141.12 -24.47
CA LEU A 19 -43.35 -139.68 -24.48
C LEU A 19 -43.67 -138.96 -23.14
N LYS A 20 -44.62 -139.50 -22.35
CA LYS A 20 -45.03 -138.93 -21.05
C LYS A 20 -44.17 -139.44 -19.88
N LEU A 21 -43.59 -140.64 -20.00
CA LEU A 21 -42.48 -141.08 -19.14
C LEU A 21 -41.21 -140.30 -19.48
N ASP A 22 -40.96 -140.04 -20.76
CA ASP A 22 -39.79 -139.30 -21.25
C ASP A 22 -39.72 -137.89 -20.63
N ASN A 23 -40.84 -137.16 -20.48
CA ASN A 23 -40.82 -135.83 -19.85
C ASN A 23 -40.49 -135.83 -18.33
N ARG A 24 -40.89 -136.88 -17.59
CA ARG A 24 -40.57 -137.01 -16.15
C ARG A 24 -39.15 -137.53 -15.94
N VAL A 25 -38.73 -138.45 -16.80
CA VAL A 25 -37.34 -138.90 -16.93
C VAL A 25 -36.46 -137.71 -17.30
N ASP A 26 -36.86 -136.84 -18.22
CA ASP A 26 -36.09 -135.65 -18.63
C ASP A 26 -35.89 -134.64 -17.50
N GLN A 27 -36.87 -134.44 -16.61
CA GLN A 27 -36.68 -133.58 -15.43
C GLN A 27 -35.68 -134.19 -14.43
N THR A 28 -35.77 -135.50 -14.14
CA THR A 28 -34.75 -136.17 -13.31
C THR A 28 -33.39 -136.27 -14.00
N GLN A 29 -33.37 -136.37 -15.33
CA GLN A 29 -32.17 -136.46 -16.14
C GLN A 29 -31.47 -135.10 -16.21
N THR A 30 -32.23 -134.00 -16.31
CA THR A 30 -31.68 -132.63 -16.27
C THR A 30 -31.15 -132.26 -14.90
N GLU A 31 -31.79 -132.70 -13.80
CA GLU A 31 -31.23 -132.56 -12.45
C GLU A 31 -29.98 -133.44 -12.23
N LEU A 32 -29.98 -134.68 -12.72
CA LEU A 32 -28.82 -135.56 -12.68
C LEU A 32 -27.65 -135.00 -13.50
N ASP A 33 -27.92 -134.46 -14.68
CA ASP A 33 -26.92 -133.83 -15.55
C ASP A 33 -26.38 -132.54 -14.92
N ALA A 34 -27.22 -131.78 -14.20
CA ALA A 34 -26.79 -130.62 -13.43
C ALA A 34 -25.87 -131.02 -12.27
N LEU A 35 -26.21 -132.06 -11.50
CA LEU A 35 -25.35 -132.56 -10.43
C LEU A 35 -24.05 -133.18 -10.97
N GLN A 36 -24.13 -133.93 -12.08
CA GLN A 36 -22.94 -134.46 -12.75
C GLN A 36 -22.05 -133.35 -13.29
N ARG A 37 -22.62 -132.25 -13.83
CA ARG A 37 -21.84 -131.06 -14.19
C ARG A 37 -21.18 -130.42 -12.98
N GLN A 38 -21.90 -130.25 -11.87
CA GLN A 38 -21.31 -129.69 -10.65
C GLN A 38 -20.22 -130.59 -10.07
N PHE A 39 -20.38 -131.90 -10.12
CA PHE A 39 -19.34 -132.84 -9.67
C PHE A 39 -18.12 -132.81 -10.60
N ARG A 40 -18.33 -132.72 -11.93
CA ARG A 40 -17.23 -132.52 -12.88
C ARG A 40 -16.52 -131.17 -12.68
N ASP A 41 -17.25 -130.10 -12.41
CA ASP A 41 -16.68 -128.78 -12.11
C ASP A 41 -15.92 -128.80 -10.78
N MET A 42 -16.42 -129.51 -9.76
CA MET A 42 -15.73 -129.68 -8.50
C MET A 42 -14.45 -130.52 -8.68
N GLU A 43 -14.51 -131.64 -9.39
CA GLU A 43 -13.33 -132.43 -9.71
C GLU A 43 -12.32 -131.65 -10.54
N ALA A 44 -12.77 -130.86 -11.52
CA ALA A 44 -11.92 -129.99 -12.32
C ALA A 44 -11.23 -128.96 -11.43
N ARG A 45 -11.96 -128.30 -10.51
CA ARG A 45 -11.38 -127.36 -9.53
C ARG A 45 -10.39 -128.03 -8.58
N HIS A 46 -10.69 -129.24 -8.13
CA HIS A 46 -9.80 -129.99 -7.23
C HIS A 46 -8.54 -130.46 -7.96
N ARG A 47 -8.64 -130.82 -9.25
CA ARG A 47 -7.49 -131.11 -10.11
C ARG A 47 -6.66 -129.86 -10.39
N THR A 48 -7.29 -128.72 -10.75
CA THR A 48 -6.54 -127.48 -10.99
C THR A 48 -5.85 -126.97 -9.73
N MET A 49 -6.48 -127.03 -8.55
CA MET A 49 -5.81 -126.68 -7.30
C MET A 49 -4.63 -127.60 -6.97
N ASN A 50 -4.77 -128.90 -7.23
CA ASN A 50 -3.68 -129.84 -7.01
C ASN A 50 -2.55 -129.62 -8.03
N ASP A 51 -2.88 -129.36 -9.29
CA ASP A 51 -1.91 -129.03 -10.34
C ASP A 51 -1.18 -127.72 -10.03
N ASP A 52 -1.89 -126.68 -9.55
CA ASP A 52 -1.29 -125.41 -9.11
C ASP A 52 -0.39 -125.60 -7.89
N SER A 53 -0.78 -126.43 -6.92
CA SER A 53 0.05 -126.81 -5.77
C SER A 53 1.32 -127.54 -6.20
N VAL A 54 1.19 -128.55 -7.07
CA VAL A 54 2.31 -129.33 -7.62
C VAL A 54 3.22 -128.44 -8.47
N GLN A 55 2.66 -127.53 -9.26
CA GLN A 55 3.41 -126.57 -10.06
C GLN A 55 4.17 -125.58 -9.18
N THR A 56 3.54 -125.08 -8.11
CA THR A 56 4.20 -124.19 -7.13
C THR A 56 5.35 -124.92 -6.43
N MET A 57 5.14 -126.16 -6.00
CA MET A 57 6.18 -127.01 -5.41
C MET A 57 7.32 -127.30 -6.39
N ARG A 58 7.01 -127.51 -7.67
CA ARG A 58 8.02 -127.70 -8.72
C ARG A 58 8.86 -126.44 -8.93
N MET A 59 8.23 -125.28 -8.98
CA MET A 59 8.92 -123.98 -9.12
C MET A 59 9.79 -123.67 -7.89
N GLN A 60 9.32 -123.97 -6.68
CA GLN A 60 10.11 -123.82 -5.46
C GLN A 60 11.32 -124.77 -5.45
N ARG A 61 11.16 -126.04 -5.85
CA ARG A 61 12.27 -126.98 -6.00
C ARG A 61 13.31 -126.51 -7.02
N GLN A 62 12.87 -126.00 -8.18
CA GLN A 62 13.78 -125.43 -9.17
C GLN A 62 14.55 -124.21 -8.63
N LYS A 63 13.90 -123.36 -7.83
CA LYS A 63 14.56 -122.21 -7.21
C LYS A 63 15.59 -122.61 -6.16
N ILE A 64 15.31 -123.64 -5.36
CA ILE A 64 16.27 -124.22 -4.41
C ILE A 64 17.48 -124.80 -5.15
N GLU A 65 17.25 -125.56 -6.23
CA GLU A 65 18.34 -126.12 -7.04
C GLU A 65 19.20 -125.03 -7.71
N LYS A 66 18.59 -123.92 -8.12
CA LYS A 66 19.35 -122.76 -8.62
C LYS A 66 20.21 -122.12 -7.52
N LEU A 67 19.64 -121.88 -6.34
CA LEU A 67 20.37 -121.32 -5.19
C LEU A 67 21.49 -122.24 -4.69
N ARG A 68 21.33 -123.56 -4.81
CA ARG A 68 22.41 -124.53 -4.52
C ARG A 68 23.55 -124.41 -5.51
N ARG A 69 23.26 -124.38 -6.81
CA ARG A 69 24.27 -124.16 -7.86
C ARG A 69 25.01 -122.84 -7.70
N ASP A 70 24.29 -121.76 -7.36
CA ASP A 70 24.91 -120.45 -7.14
C ASP A 70 25.77 -120.45 -5.86
N ASN A 71 25.37 -121.15 -4.80
CA ASN A 71 26.22 -121.35 -3.61
C ASN A 71 27.49 -122.16 -3.91
N ASP A 72 27.39 -123.21 -4.73
CA ASP A 72 28.56 -124.02 -5.09
C ASP A 72 29.55 -123.22 -5.95
N LYS A 73 29.05 -122.37 -6.87
CA LYS A 73 29.89 -121.41 -7.60
C LYS A 73 30.57 -120.40 -6.69
N LEU A 74 29.84 -119.79 -5.75
CA LEU A 74 30.41 -118.84 -4.79
C LEU A 74 31.45 -119.51 -3.89
N LYS A 75 31.24 -120.78 -3.50
CA LYS A 75 32.26 -121.56 -2.78
C LYS A 75 33.50 -121.83 -3.62
N GLU A 76 33.33 -122.08 -4.92
CA GLU A 76 34.43 -122.30 -5.86
C GLU A 76 35.21 -121.00 -6.11
N GLU A 77 34.52 -119.86 -6.29
CA GLU A 77 35.10 -118.52 -6.39
C GLU A 77 35.87 -118.16 -5.10
N LEU A 78 35.27 -118.39 -3.92
CA LEU A 78 35.91 -118.15 -2.64
C LEU A 78 37.12 -119.07 -2.45
N ALA A 79 37.08 -120.33 -2.90
CA ALA A 79 38.23 -121.23 -2.88
C ALA A 79 39.36 -120.78 -3.83
N ILE A 80 39.02 -120.18 -4.98
CA ILE A 80 40.00 -119.58 -5.89
C ILE A 80 40.61 -118.32 -5.27
N GLU A 81 39.79 -117.46 -4.66
CA GLU A 81 40.25 -116.25 -3.99
C GLU A 81 41.15 -116.58 -2.78
N THR A 82 40.79 -117.59 -1.98
CA THR A 82 41.63 -118.09 -0.88
C THR A 82 42.95 -118.69 -1.41
N ARG A 83 42.94 -119.37 -2.57
CA ARG A 83 44.17 -119.85 -3.24
C ARG A 83 45.02 -118.70 -3.79
N GLN A 84 44.42 -117.62 -4.28
CA GLN A 84 45.13 -116.42 -4.74
C GLN A 84 45.77 -115.68 -3.56
N GLU A 85 45.10 -115.59 -2.41
CA GLU A 85 45.67 -115.04 -1.17
C GLU A 85 46.85 -115.87 -0.64
N CYS A 86 46.79 -117.21 -0.72
CA CYS A 86 47.92 -118.09 -0.40
C CYS A 86 49.13 -117.93 -1.35
N SER A 87 48.94 -117.45 -2.58
CA SER A 87 50.04 -117.23 -3.54
C SER A 87 50.81 -115.92 -3.32
N LEU A 88 50.25 -114.98 -2.54
CA LEU A 88 50.82 -113.64 -2.31
C LEU A 88 51.57 -113.49 -0.97
N CYS A 89 51.37 -114.41 -0.02
CA CYS A 89 51.93 -114.30 1.34
C CYS A 89 53.20 -115.15 1.61
N GLU A 90 53.62 -116.06 0.72
CA GLU A 90 54.80 -116.94 0.92
C GLU A 90 56.01 -116.65 0.01
N ARG A 91 56.43 -115.38 -0.17
CA ARG A 91 57.76 -115.11 -0.74
C ARG A 91 58.52 -113.92 -0.15
N LYS A 92 58.49 -113.80 1.18
CA LYS A 92 59.51 -113.06 1.95
C LYS A 92 59.91 -113.85 3.21
N LYS A 93 60.86 -114.77 3.06
CA LYS A 93 61.91 -115.10 4.05
C LYS A 93 62.88 -116.15 3.47
N ASN A 94 64.18 -115.86 3.61
CA ASN A 94 65.35 -116.72 3.37
C ASN A 94 65.61 -117.29 1.97
N LYS A 95 66.50 -116.63 1.21
CA LYS A 95 67.65 -117.31 0.58
C LYS A 95 68.87 -116.39 0.56
N ASN A 96 69.89 -116.78 1.32
CA ASN A 96 71.28 -116.43 1.09
C ASN A 96 71.57 -116.45 -0.42
N LYS A 97 72.00 -115.33 -1.00
CA LYS A 97 72.57 -115.29 -2.33
C LYS A 97 74.04 -114.94 -2.25
N LYS A 98 74.87 -115.97 -2.43
CA LYS A 98 76.01 -115.87 -3.34
C LYS A 98 75.51 -115.20 -4.63
N GLY A 99 76.24 -114.20 -5.11
CA GLY A 99 75.96 -113.51 -6.36
C GLY A 99 76.00 -111.99 -6.22
N GLY A 100 77.18 -111.46 -5.93
CA GLY A 100 77.48 -110.04 -6.09
C GLY A 100 77.34 -109.65 -7.56
N ALA A 101 76.40 -108.74 -7.84
CA ALA A 101 76.30 -107.90 -9.05
C ALA A 101 74.92 -107.20 -9.17
N LYS A 102 73.87 -107.66 -8.45
CA LYS A 102 72.49 -107.11 -8.60
C LYS A 102 72.00 -106.21 -7.45
N ILE A 103 72.80 -106.00 -6.40
CA ILE A 103 72.39 -105.30 -5.16
C ILE A 103 72.61 -103.77 -5.23
N ALA A 104 73.49 -103.28 -6.10
CA ALA A 104 73.80 -101.83 -6.19
C ALA A 104 72.70 -100.98 -6.85
N LEU A 105 71.91 -101.54 -7.77
CA LEU A 105 70.82 -100.82 -8.47
C LEU A 105 69.55 -100.66 -7.61
N THR A 106 69.24 -101.65 -6.77
CA THR A 106 68.09 -101.62 -5.87
C THR A 106 68.28 -100.68 -4.68
N ASN A 107 69.50 -100.49 -4.18
CA ASN A 107 69.76 -99.54 -3.09
C ASN A 107 69.63 -98.08 -3.54
N ARG A 108 70.04 -97.73 -4.76
CA ARG A 108 69.88 -96.36 -5.29
C ARG A 108 68.41 -96.01 -5.52
N GLY A 109 67.63 -96.93 -6.08
CA GLY A 109 66.18 -96.76 -6.25
C GLY A 109 65.42 -96.73 -4.92
N ALA A 110 65.80 -97.55 -3.94
CA ALA A 110 65.18 -97.56 -2.61
C ALA A 110 65.47 -96.28 -1.82
N VAL A 111 66.71 -95.76 -1.86
CA VAL A 111 67.06 -94.49 -1.22
C VAL A 111 66.34 -93.32 -1.91
N GLN A 112 66.25 -93.32 -3.24
CA GLN A 112 65.52 -92.29 -3.98
C GLN A 112 64.00 -92.32 -3.69
N LEU A 113 63.40 -93.51 -3.56
CA LEU A 113 62.01 -93.68 -3.12
C LEU A 113 61.78 -93.23 -1.68
N SER A 114 62.72 -93.49 -0.77
CA SER A 114 62.65 -93.01 0.62
C SER A 114 62.71 -91.48 0.68
N ASN A 115 63.63 -90.86 -0.06
CA ASN A 115 63.75 -89.41 -0.11
C ASN A 115 62.51 -88.76 -0.74
N LEU A 116 61.95 -89.34 -1.81
CA LEU A 116 60.71 -88.85 -2.42
C LEU A 116 59.50 -89.04 -1.50
N ARG A 117 59.48 -90.11 -0.70
CA ARG A 117 58.44 -90.34 0.31
C ARG A 117 58.53 -89.34 1.46
N GLU A 118 59.72 -89.08 1.98
CA GLU A 118 59.96 -88.08 3.03
C GLU A 118 59.66 -86.67 2.51
N GLN A 119 59.98 -86.37 1.25
CA GLN A 119 59.53 -85.14 0.58
C GLN A 119 58.00 -85.11 0.47
N GLY A 120 57.35 -86.21 0.10
CA GLY A 120 55.90 -86.35 0.08
C GLY A 120 55.26 -86.07 1.44
N GLU A 121 55.75 -86.71 2.50
CA GLU A 121 55.31 -86.51 3.88
C GLU A 121 55.56 -85.06 4.35
N SER A 122 56.68 -84.44 3.94
CA SER A 122 56.96 -83.03 4.21
C SER A 122 55.98 -82.08 3.51
N TYR A 123 55.66 -82.33 2.23
CA TYR A 123 54.67 -81.56 1.49
C TYR A 123 53.26 -81.78 2.04
N GLU A 124 52.93 -83.00 2.44
CA GLU A 124 51.64 -83.34 3.06
C GLU A 124 51.48 -82.61 4.40
N SER A 125 52.51 -82.61 5.25
CA SER A 125 52.52 -81.82 6.49
C SER A 125 52.37 -80.31 6.23
N LYS A 126 53.05 -79.76 5.20
CA LYS A 126 52.88 -78.36 4.80
C LYS A 126 51.45 -78.06 4.31
N ILE A 127 50.87 -78.95 3.51
CA ILE A 127 49.49 -78.82 3.02
C ILE A 127 48.51 -78.87 4.20
N GLU A 128 48.73 -79.74 5.19
CA GLU A 128 47.89 -79.77 6.40
C GLU A 128 47.99 -78.47 7.21
N MET A 129 49.20 -77.93 7.38
CA MET A 129 49.39 -76.63 8.04
C MET A 129 48.68 -75.50 7.28
N GLU A 130 48.80 -75.45 5.95
CA GLU A 130 48.11 -74.46 5.13
C GLU A 130 46.59 -74.63 5.16
N LYS A 131 46.08 -75.87 5.17
CA LYS A 131 44.64 -76.15 5.34
C LYS A 131 44.13 -75.64 6.69
N ARG A 132 44.89 -75.84 7.78
CA ARG A 132 44.56 -75.28 9.10
C ARG A 132 44.61 -73.75 9.07
N ARG A 133 45.61 -73.16 8.42
CA ARG A 133 45.74 -71.71 8.28
C ARG A 133 44.60 -71.09 7.49
N ILE A 134 44.18 -71.71 6.38
CA ILE A 134 43.01 -71.30 5.59
C ILE A 134 41.75 -71.37 6.47
N PHE A 135 41.56 -72.46 7.21
CA PHE A 135 40.41 -72.60 8.10
C PHE A 135 40.37 -71.52 9.21
N GLU A 136 41.52 -71.19 9.80
CA GLU A 136 41.63 -70.10 10.77
C GLU A 136 41.32 -68.74 10.15
N LEU A 137 41.86 -68.46 8.97
CA LEU A 137 41.59 -67.22 8.22
C LEU A 137 40.11 -67.12 7.83
N ASP A 138 39.48 -68.22 7.39
CA ASP A 138 38.05 -68.26 7.08
C ASP A 138 37.18 -68.01 8.31
N GLN A 139 37.57 -68.58 9.47
CA GLN A 139 36.89 -68.26 10.73
C GLN A 139 37.04 -66.79 11.11
N GLN A 140 38.23 -66.22 10.94
CA GLN A 140 38.48 -64.80 11.22
C GLN A 140 37.70 -63.90 10.26
N ILE A 141 37.68 -64.20 8.96
CA ILE A 141 36.88 -63.47 7.96
C ILE A 141 35.39 -63.55 8.31
N LYS A 142 34.90 -64.73 8.69
CA LYS A 142 33.50 -64.92 9.08
C LYS A 142 33.14 -64.17 10.36
N LYS A 143 34.06 -64.10 11.33
CA LYS A 143 33.88 -63.35 12.58
C LYS A 143 33.92 -61.84 12.32
N ASN A 144 34.90 -61.37 11.55
CA ASN A 144 35.08 -59.96 11.22
C ASN A 144 33.96 -59.46 10.31
N GLY A 145 33.63 -60.17 9.23
CA GLY A 145 32.55 -59.81 8.31
C GLY A 145 31.17 -59.77 8.97
N ARG A 146 30.95 -60.50 10.07
CA ARG A 146 29.70 -60.43 10.85
C ARG A 146 29.68 -59.26 11.83
N ASN A 147 30.83 -58.86 12.33
CA ASN A 147 30.98 -57.72 13.25
C ASN A 147 31.03 -56.38 12.48
N ASP A 148 31.65 -56.34 11.32
CA ASP A 148 31.82 -55.14 10.49
C ASP A 148 30.53 -54.76 9.74
N MET A 149 29.70 -55.75 9.39
CA MET A 149 28.47 -55.53 8.63
C MET A 149 27.27 -55.08 9.50
N GLY A 150 27.51 -54.64 10.74
CA GLY A 150 26.57 -53.85 11.55
C GLY A 150 25.14 -54.38 11.63
N GLY A 151 24.88 -55.66 11.42
CA GLY A 151 23.52 -56.17 11.21
C GLY A 151 22.84 -55.67 9.92
N ILE A 152 21.95 -56.50 9.37
CA ILE A 152 21.24 -56.26 8.09
C ILE A 152 20.42 -54.94 8.12
N ASN A 153 20.03 -54.49 9.32
CA ASN A 153 19.22 -53.28 9.52
C ASN A 153 20.03 -51.99 9.67
N ALA A 154 21.33 -52.02 10.00
CA ALA A 154 22.09 -50.77 10.20
C ALA A 154 22.15 -49.90 8.95
N ASN A 155 22.38 -50.50 7.77
CA ASN A 155 22.40 -49.71 6.53
C ASN A 155 21.01 -49.08 6.24
N ARG A 156 19.93 -49.80 6.54
CA ARG A 156 18.57 -49.29 6.36
C ARG A 156 18.23 -48.19 7.37
N GLU A 157 18.71 -48.30 8.61
CA GLU A 157 18.56 -47.28 9.64
C GLU A 157 19.41 -46.03 9.37
N THR A 158 20.66 -46.21 8.92
CA THR A 158 21.52 -45.12 8.47
C THR A 158 20.91 -44.41 7.26
N SER A 159 20.40 -45.13 6.27
CA SER A 159 19.70 -44.54 5.12
C SER A 159 18.43 -43.78 5.56
N ARG A 160 17.63 -44.34 6.47
CA ARG A 160 16.45 -43.64 7.05
C ARG A 160 16.86 -42.38 7.81
N THR A 161 17.96 -42.41 8.55
CA THR A 161 18.47 -41.26 9.31
C THR A 161 18.98 -40.17 8.37
N ILE A 162 19.72 -40.54 7.31
CA ILE A 162 20.15 -39.63 6.26
C ILE A 162 18.94 -39.00 5.56
N GLN A 163 17.91 -39.78 5.21
CA GLN A 163 16.68 -39.24 4.62
C GLN A 163 15.95 -38.27 5.54
N LYS A 164 15.88 -38.55 6.86
CA LYS A 164 15.33 -37.60 7.83
C LYS A 164 16.16 -36.31 7.86
N ASN A 165 17.48 -36.41 7.84
CA ASN A 165 18.38 -35.26 7.83
C ASN A 165 18.23 -34.44 6.55
N ILE A 166 18.13 -35.07 5.38
CA ILE A 166 17.84 -34.41 4.10
C ILE A 166 16.54 -33.60 4.21
N ARG A 167 15.44 -34.23 4.66
CA ARG A 167 14.16 -33.53 4.85
C ARG A 167 14.25 -32.37 5.83
N MET A 168 15.02 -32.50 6.91
CA MET A 168 15.21 -31.40 7.87
C MET A 168 15.99 -30.24 7.25
N LEU A 169 17.02 -30.54 6.46
CA LEU A 169 17.81 -29.52 5.78
C LEU A 169 17.01 -28.84 4.66
N GLU A 170 16.23 -29.58 3.88
CA GLU A 170 15.29 -29.04 2.89
C GLU A 170 14.29 -28.09 3.55
N ASN A 171 13.60 -28.54 4.62
CA ASN A 171 12.67 -27.68 5.36
C ASN A 171 13.34 -26.43 5.96
N ARG A 172 14.61 -26.52 6.37
CA ARG A 172 15.37 -25.39 6.89
C ARG A 172 15.76 -24.42 5.78
N LEU A 173 16.12 -24.94 4.60
CA LEU A 173 16.39 -24.15 3.40
C LEU A 173 15.12 -23.42 2.95
N ASP A 174 13.98 -24.11 2.87
CA ASP A 174 12.71 -23.51 2.47
C ASP A 174 12.32 -22.38 3.42
N LYS A 175 12.43 -22.58 4.73
CA LYS A 175 12.20 -21.51 5.73
C LYS A 175 13.17 -20.34 5.55
N ALA A 176 14.43 -20.60 5.21
CA ALA A 176 15.39 -19.53 4.94
C ALA A 176 15.05 -18.76 3.65
N LEU A 177 14.60 -19.46 2.60
CA LEU A 177 14.16 -18.86 1.34
C LEU A 177 12.90 -18.01 1.52
N ILE A 178 11.93 -18.48 2.30
CA ILE A 178 10.73 -17.69 2.63
C ILE A 178 11.15 -16.39 3.33
N LYS A 179 11.98 -16.46 4.38
CA LYS A 179 12.47 -15.28 5.09
C LYS A 179 13.27 -14.33 4.18
N TYR A 180 14.08 -14.88 3.28
CA TYR A 180 14.83 -14.09 2.32
C TYR A 180 13.90 -13.34 1.35
N ASN A 181 12.88 -14.01 0.83
CA ASN A 181 11.89 -13.40 -0.06
C ASN A 181 11.03 -12.36 0.67
N GLU A 182 10.66 -12.62 1.93
CA GLU A 182 9.98 -11.63 2.79
C GLU A 182 10.86 -10.38 3.00
N ALA A 183 12.14 -10.57 3.31
CA ALA A 183 13.10 -9.47 3.48
C ALA A 183 13.30 -8.70 2.17
N LEU A 184 13.35 -9.37 1.02
CA LEU A 184 13.39 -8.72 -0.30
C LEU A 184 12.11 -7.91 -0.56
N GLY A 185 10.94 -8.47 -0.26
CA GLY A 185 9.67 -7.76 -0.39
C GLY A 185 9.61 -6.51 0.49
N TYR A 186 10.09 -6.60 1.73
CA TYR A 186 10.21 -5.46 2.62
C TYR A 186 11.22 -4.42 2.11
N ASN A 187 12.38 -4.85 1.61
CA ASN A 187 13.38 -3.95 1.05
C ASN A 187 12.84 -3.22 -0.20
N LYS A 188 12.05 -3.90 -1.03
CA LYS A 188 11.36 -3.28 -2.17
C LYS A 188 10.41 -2.18 -1.72
N LYS A 189 9.57 -2.44 -0.71
CA LYS A 189 8.67 -1.42 -0.13
C LYS A 189 9.44 -0.23 0.42
N LEU A 190 10.54 -0.47 1.14
CA LEU A 190 11.39 0.61 1.66
C LEU A 190 12.00 1.46 0.53
N ARG A 191 12.46 0.83 -0.56
CA ARG A 191 12.97 1.56 -1.74
C ARG A 191 11.89 2.43 -2.36
N GLU A 192 10.68 1.91 -2.53
CA GLU A 192 9.54 2.68 -3.04
C GLU A 192 9.22 3.88 -2.13
N THR A 193 9.23 3.69 -0.81
CA THR A 193 9.06 4.79 0.15
C THR A 193 10.18 5.83 0.04
N ILE A 194 11.43 5.42 -0.10
CA ILE A 194 12.57 6.34 -0.30
C ILE A 194 12.39 7.15 -1.58
N ASP A 195 11.97 6.51 -2.67
CA ASP A 195 11.76 7.19 -3.96
C ASP A 195 10.56 8.15 -3.91
N ASN A 196 9.50 7.81 -3.17
CA ASN A 196 8.39 8.72 -2.90
C ASN A 196 8.85 9.96 -2.13
N LEU A 197 9.57 9.77 -1.02
CA LEU A 197 10.10 10.87 -0.20
C LEU A 197 11.07 11.74 -1.00
N ARG A 198 11.88 11.16 -1.89
CA ARG A 198 12.77 11.91 -2.78
C ARG A 198 11.99 12.76 -3.78
N ARG A 199 10.92 12.23 -4.38
CA ARG A 199 10.04 13.00 -5.29
C ARG A 199 9.36 14.14 -4.56
N GLU A 200 8.81 13.88 -3.37
CA GLU A 200 8.22 14.91 -2.51
C GLU A 200 9.22 16.00 -2.17
N ARG A 201 10.46 15.64 -1.78
CA ARG A 201 11.53 16.61 -1.51
C ARG A 201 11.81 17.53 -2.69
N VAL A 202 11.87 17.00 -3.93
CA VAL A 202 12.09 17.82 -5.13
C VAL A 202 10.93 18.81 -5.34
N VAL A 203 9.69 18.37 -5.11
CA VAL A 203 8.51 19.25 -5.19
C VAL A 203 8.58 20.35 -4.12
N PHE A 204 8.90 19.98 -2.87
CA PHE A 204 9.06 20.95 -1.79
C PHE A 204 10.18 21.96 -2.08
N ASP A 205 11.36 21.52 -2.51
CA ASP A 205 12.46 22.41 -2.91
C ASP A 205 12.02 23.38 -4.01
N GLY A 206 11.21 22.91 -4.98
CA GLY A 206 10.61 23.75 -6.02
C GLY A 206 9.65 24.79 -5.47
N ILE A 207 8.81 24.44 -4.48
CA ILE A 207 7.89 25.37 -3.81
C ILE A 207 8.69 26.38 -2.97
N TYR A 208 9.68 25.94 -2.21
CA TYR A 208 10.53 26.82 -1.40
C TYR A 208 11.24 27.87 -2.25
N ARG A 209 11.81 27.48 -3.40
CA ARG A 209 12.42 28.44 -4.34
C ARG A 209 11.42 29.48 -4.84
N LYS A 210 10.20 29.07 -5.17
CA LYS A 210 9.15 30.02 -5.60
C LYS A 210 8.76 30.98 -4.48
N LEU A 211 8.58 30.47 -3.26
CA LEU A 211 8.29 31.31 -2.10
C LEU A 211 9.44 32.28 -1.81
N GLU A 212 10.68 31.86 -2.00
CA GLU A 212 11.86 32.72 -1.84
C GLU A 212 11.91 33.81 -2.91
N THR A 213 11.61 33.48 -4.19
CA THR A 213 11.52 34.50 -5.25
C THR A 213 10.36 35.46 -5.03
N ASP A 214 9.20 34.98 -4.58
CA ASP A 214 8.03 35.82 -4.29
C ASP A 214 8.32 36.75 -3.11
N LEU A 215 8.99 36.26 -2.07
CA LEU A 215 9.44 37.08 -0.94
C LEU A 215 10.42 38.16 -1.38
N GLU A 216 11.37 37.83 -2.24
CA GLU A 216 12.32 38.82 -2.74
C GLU A 216 11.63 39.87 -3.63
N GLN A 217 10.69 39.45 -4.47
CA GLN A 217 9.85 40.36 -5.25
C GLN A 217 9.07 41.32 -4.33
N ILE A 218 8.39 40.80 -3.31
CA ILE A 218 7.63 41.63 -2.35
C ILE A 218 8.55 42.64 -1.64
N LYS A 219 9.78 42.26 -1.27
CA LYS A 219 10.74 43.21 -0.69
C LYS A 219 11.11 44.31 -1.67
N THR A 220 11.37 43.97 -2.94
CA THR A 220 11.68 44.98 -3.97
C THR A 220 10.51 45.93 -4.21
N GLU A 221 9.28 45.42 -4.26
CA GLU A 221 8.07 46.23 -4.37
C GLU A 221 7.87 47.13 -3.14
N MET A 222 8.11 46.60 -1.94
CA MET A 222 8.06 47.37 -0.70
C MET A 222 9.08 48.51 -0.71
N VAL A 223 10.32 48.28 -1.15
CA VAL A 223 11.33 49.33 -1.30
C VAL A 223 10.87 50.38 -2.31
N ALA A 224 10.34 49.97 -3.47
CA ALA A 224 9.84 50.91 -4.48
C ALA A 224 8.68 51.78 -3.98
N ILE A 225 7.75 51.21 -3.20
CA ILE A 225 6.66 51.98 -2.58
C ILE A 225 7.20 52.98 -1.55
N ILE A 226 8.18 52.58 -0.74
CA ILE A 226 8.83 53.48 0.23
C ILE A 226 9.53 54.64 -0.49
N GLU A 227 10.25 54.37 -1.57
CA GLU A 227 10.88 55.41 -2.40
C GLU A 227 9.84 56.37 -3.00
N SER A 228 8.77 55.84 -3.58
CA SER A 228 7.67 56.66 -4.12
C SER A 228 7.00 57.50 -3.04
N ALA A 229 6.78 56.95 -1.84
CA ALA A 229 6.24 57.68 -0.71
C ALA A 229 7.17 58.80 -0.25
N ASN A 230 8.48 58.54 -0.16
CA ASN A 230 9.48 59.55 0.19
C ASN A 230 9.50 60.69 -0.83
N GLN A 231 9.44 60.39 -2.13
CA GLN A 231 9.34 61.40 -3.18
C GLN A 231 8.06 62.25 -3.03
N ALA A 232 6.92 61.64 -2.74
CA ALA A 232 5.68 62.37 -2.50
C ALA A 232 5.76 63.26 -1.24
N TYR A 233 6.44 62.80 -0.18
CA TYR A 233 6.70 63.60 1.01
C TYR A 233 7.60 64.82 0.70
N GLU A 234 8.68 64.63 -0.06
CA GLU A 234 9.56 65.73 -0.48
C GLU A 234 8.80 66.78 -1.31
N GLN A 235 7.98 66.35 -2.26
CA GLN A 235 7.15 67.25 -3.06
C GLN A 235 6.15 68.03 -2.21
N ARG A 236 5.48 67.35 -1.26
CA ARG A 236 4.54 67.99 -0.33
C ARG A 236 5.25 69.01 0.54
N ASP A 237 6.39 68.65 1.12
CA ASP A 237 7.15 69.53 2.02
C ASP A 237 7.71 70.75 1.25
N HIS A 238 8.11 70.56 -0.01
CA HIS A 238 8.47 71.64 -0.90
C HIS A 238 7.29 72.60 -1.14
N ALA A 239 6.11 72.07 -1.49
CA ALA A 239 4.90 72.87 -1.68
C ALA A 239 4.45 73.60 -0.40
N GLN A 240 4.56 72.95 0.77
CA GLN A 240 4.28 73.57 2.06
C GLN A 240 5.23 74.72 2.36
N THR A 241 6.52 74.56 2.06
CA THR A 241 7.52 75.61 2.24
C THR A 241 7.23 76.83 1.35
N GLU A 242 6.91 76.59 0.07
CA GLU A 242 6.52 77.69 -0.84
C GLU A 242 5.21 78.36 -0.43
N MET A 243 4.22 77.59 0.02
CA MET A 243 2.97 78.13 0.54
C MET A 243 3.22 79.01 1.78
N LEU A 244 4.07 78.57 2.71
CA LEU A 244 4.46 79.36 3.88
C LEU A 244 5.14 80.67 3.46
N ARG A 245 6.04 80.62 2.47
CA ARG A 245 6.71 81.80 1.92
C ARG A 245 5.71 82.79 1.33
N ILE A 246 4.76 82.32 0.51
CA ILE A 246 3.70 83.15 -0.08
C ILE A 246 2.80 83.74 1.02
N LYS A 247 2.42 82.94 2.01
CA LYS A 247 1.59 83.38 3.14
C LYS A 247 2.28 84.48 3.95
N GLU A 248 3.58 84.33 4.23
CA GLU A 248 4.34 85.36 4.95
C GLU A 248 4.43 86.67 4.15
N GLN A 249 4.63 86.59 2.83
CA GLN A 249 4.60 87.76 1.95
C GLN A 249 3.20 88.42 1.94
N ALA A 250 2.13 87.64 1.84
CA ALA A 250 0.77 88.12 1.90
C ALA A 250 0.45 88.82 3.23
N ASP A 251 0.87 88.24 4.36
CA ASP A 251 0.70 88.82 5.70
C ASP A 251 1.48 90.13 5.85
N LYS A 252 2.72 90.21 5.35
CA LYS A 252 3.50 91.46 5.30
C LYS A 252 2.78 92.55 4.50
N LEU A 253 2.24 92.21 3.33
CA LEU A 253 1.45 93.14 2.51
C LEU A 253 0.17 93.57 3.21
N GLN A 254 -0.53 92.64 3.88
CA GLN A 254 -1.75 92.94 4.62
C GLN A 254 -1.46 93.86 5.81
N LYS A 255 -0.38 93.61 6.58
CA LYS A 255 0.10 94.49 7.64
C LYS A 255 0.42 95.89 7.12
N LYS A 256 1.14 96.02 6.00
CA LYS A 256 1.40 97.32 5.34
C LYS A 256 0.10 98.04 4.95
N LYS A 257 -0.87 97.33 4.34
CA LYS A 257 -2.19 97.89 3.99
C LYS A 257 -2.96 98.33 5.24
N ARG A 258 -2.94 97.54 6.33
CA ARG A 258 -3.56 97.91 7.62
C ARG A 258 -2.88 99.14 8.24
N GLY A 259 -1.56 99.24 8.18
CA GLY A 259 -0.81 100.42 8.62
C GLY A 259 -1.21 101.68 7.84
N LYS A 260 -1.23 101.61 6.51
CA LYS A 260 -1.71 102.71 5.65
C LYS A 260 -3.15 103.10 5.96
N ARG A 261 -4.05 102.12 6.16
CA ARG A 261 -5.45 102.36 6.56
C ARG A 261 -5.55 103.04 7.93
N ARG A 262 -4.76 102.62 8.92
CA ARG A 262 -4.67 103.28 10.25
C ARG A 262 -4.23 104.73 10.11
N ASN A 263 -3.16 105.00 9.36
CA ASN A 263 -2.67 106.36 9.14
C ASN A 263 -3.70 107.22 8.41
N PHE A 264 -4.36 106.67 7.38
CA PHE A 264 -5.43 107.36 6.67
C PHE A 264 -6.63 107.67 7.56
N PHE A 265 -7.05 106.71 8.40
CA PHE A 265 -8.14 106.92 9.36
C PHE A 265 -7.80 107.99 10.40
N PHE A 266 -6.58 107.94 10.95
CA PHE A 266 -6.08 108.95 11.88
C PHE A 266 -6.04 110.34 11.23
N PHE A 267 -5.56 110.45 10.00
CA PHE A 267 -5.56 111.70 9.23
C PHE A 267 -6.97 112.24 8.97
N LYS A 268 -7.91 111.37 8.57
CA LYS A 268 -9.33 111.75 8.39
C LYS A 268 -9.96 112.23 9.69
N LYS A 269 -9.66 111.57 10.82
CA LYS A 269 -10.15 111.95 12.14
C LYS A 269 -9.61 113.33 12.53
N LYS A 270 -8.30 113.56 12.43
CA LYS A 270 -7.68 114.88 12.66
C LYS A 270 -8.31 115.99 11.80
N LYS A 271 -8.54 115.73 10.50
CA LYS A 271 -9.25 116.69 9.62
C LYS A 271 -10.71 116.95 10.03
N LYS A 272 -11.40 115.94 10.56
CA LYS A 272 -12.78 116.09 11.04
C LYS A 272 -12.81 116.91 12.33
N ASP A 273 -11.89 116.65 13.25
CA ASP A 273 -11.77 117.37 14.52
C ASP A 273 -11.43 118.85 14.27
N SER A 274 -10.46 119.16 13.39
CA SER A 274 -10.19 120.55 12.98
C SER A 274 -11.37 121.23 12.27
N ARG A 275 -12.20 120.47 11.53
CA ARG A 275 -13.44 121.02 10.93
C ARG A 275 -14.51 121.29 11.97
N ILE A 276 -14.57 120.50 13.04
CA ILE A 276 -15.51 120.73 14.15
C ILE A 276 -15.06 121.97 14.92
N GLU A 277 -13.77 122.08 15.25
CA GLU A 277 -13.18 123.28 15.88
C GLU A 277 -13.44 124.53 15.04
N GLN A 278 -13.24 124.47 13.71
CA GLN A 278 -13.52 125.61 12.82
C GLN A 278 -15.01 125.99 12.80
N LYS A 279 -15.91 125.00 12.85
CA LYS A 279 -17.36 125.26 12.97
C LYS A 279 -17.76 125.82 14.32
N GLN A 280 -17.13 125.38 15.40
CA GLN A 280 -17.33 125.92 16.74
C GLN A 280 -16.87 127.37 16.78
N PHE A 281 -15.68 127.66 16.24
CA PHE A 281 -15.18 129.03 16.10
C PHE A 281 -16.10 129.90 15.23
N GLU A 282 -16.60 129.38 14.11
CA GLU A 282 -17.57 130.12 13.26
C GLU A 282 -18.90 130.35 14.00
N HIS A 283 -19.33 129.40 14.82
CA HIS A 283 -20.55 129.53 15.62
C HIS A 283 -20.37 130.59 16.71
N GLU A 284 -19.28 130.53 17.47
CA GLU A 284 -18.91 131.55 18.47
C GLU A 284 -18.74 132.93 17.82
N TRP A 285 -18.11 133.00 16.65
CA TRP A 285 -17.97 134.25 15.88
C TRP A 285 -19.34 134.81 15.46
N LYS A 286 -20.26 133.96 15.02
CA LYS A 286 -21.64 134.36 14.68
C LYS A 286 -22.43 134.80 15.92
N GLU A 287 -22.21 134.16 17.07
CA GLU A 287 -22.83 134.58 18.34
C GLU A 287 -22.28 135.94 18.78
N LEU A 288 -20.97 136.16 18.71
CA LEU A 288 -20.37 137.47 18.97
C LEU A 288 -20.88 138.52 17.98
N SER A 289 -20.98 138.18 16.70
CA SER A 289 -21.56 139.08 15.68
C SER A 289 -23.02 139.40 15.98
N LYS A 290 -23.82 138.43 16.43
CA LYS A 290 -25.21 138.67 16.87
C LYS A 290 -25.27 139.55 18.12
N LEU A 291 -24.33 139.42 19.04
CA LEU A 291 -24.25 140.27 20.23
C LEU A 291 -23.91 141.72 19.84
N ILE A 292 -23.02 141.90 18.86
CA ILE A 292 -22.72 143.20 18.25
C ILE A 292 -23.94 143.74 17.49
N ASP A 293 -24.70 142.90 16.78
CA ASP A 293 -25.95 143.29 16.12
C ASP A 293 -27.06 143.61 17.14
N GLN A 294 -27.07 142.98 18.31
CA GLN A 294 -27.94 143.32 19.43
C GLN A 294 -27.57 144.67 20.05
N ASP A 295 -26.27 144.98 20.16
CA ASP A 295 -25.76 146.27 20.64
C ASP A 295 -25.96 147.40 19.61
N LYS A 296 -25.91 147.08 18.32
CA LYS A 296 -26.42 147.95 17.23
C LYS A 296 -27.94 148.11 17.32
N LYS A 297 -28.69 147.04 17.59
CA LYS A 297 -30.16 147.08 17.73
C LYS A 297 -30.62 147.89 18.94
N THR A 298 -29.94 147.86 20.09
CA THR A 298 -30.26 148.76 21.23
C THR A 298 -29.93 150.22 20.92
N LYS A 299 -29.00 150.48 20.01
CA LYS A 299 -28.66 151.83 19.52
C LYS A 299 -29.58 152.31 18.38
N ASP A 300 -30.15 151.39 17.60
CA ASP A 300 -31.06 151.65 16.49
C ASP A 300 -32.56 151.51 16.88
N PHE A 301 -32.90 151.07 18.11
CA PHE A 301 -34.28 151.04 18.65
C PHE A 301 -34.82 152.41 19.10
N LEU A 302 -34.12 153.49 18.77
CA LEU A 302 -34.57 154.89 18.89
C LEU A 302 -34.90 155.52 17.53
N ASN A 303 -34.96 154.72 16.45
CA ASN A 303 -35.49 155.19 15.17
C ASN A 303 -36.21 154.09 14.39
N SER A 304 -37.53 154.23 14.34
CA SER A 304 -38.40 153.76 13.25
C SER A 304 -38.79 152.28 13.20
N LYS A 305 -40.00 152.03 13.72
CA LYS A 305 -41.19 151.48 13.05
C LYS A 305 -41.05 150.57 11.80
N ASP A 306 -41.86 149.51 11.88
CA ASP A 306 -42.59 148.77 10.83
C ASP A 306 -42.14 147.34 10.44
N ARG A 307 -43.08 146.43 10.79
CA ARG A 307 -43.67 145.33 10.00
C ARG A 307 -43.06 143.91 9.93
N ASP A 308 -43.99 142.97 10.22
CA ASP A 308 -44.30 141.65 9.62
C ASP A 308 -43.19 140.56 9.69
N ASN A 309 -43.40 139.24 9.85
CA ASN A 309 -44.54 138.33 9.80
C ASN A 309 -44.08 136.92 10.29
N VAL A 310 -44.96 136.19 10.99
CA VAL A 310 -45.37 134.75 10.81
C VAL A 310 -44.36 133.58 10.84
N ASN A 311 -44.69 132.60 11.71
CA ASN A 311 -44.69 131.11 11.64
C ASN A 311 -43.91 130.41 10.49
N ASP A 312 -43.39 129.19 10.60
CA ASP A 312 -44.06 128.00 11.13
C ASP A 312 -43.11 126.81 11.11
N ALA A 313 -43.45 125.83 11.94
CA ALA A 313 -42.80 124.55 12.08
C ALA A 313 -43.42 123.52 11.13
N LEU A 314 -42.64 122.78 10.34
CA LEU A 314 -43.02 121.45 9.82
C LEU A 314 -41.91 120.83 8.96
N ALA A 315 -41.33 119.69 9.39
CA ALA A 315 -40.80 118.62 8.52
C ALA A 315 -40.10 117.50 9.33
N ASN A 316 -40.82 116.80 10.22
CA ASN A 316 -40.39 115.53 10.79
C ASN A 316 -41.42 114.46 10.45
N ASN A 317 -41.36 113.90 9.23
CA ASN A 317 -42.07 112.65 8.88
C ASN A 317 -41.57 111.98 7.58
N ALA A 318 -40.43 112.40 6.99
CA ALA A 318 -39.98 111.88 5.70
C ALA A 318 -38.90 110.77 5.78
N LEU A 319 -38.30 110.50 6.94
CA LEU A 319 -37.10 109.64 7.03
C LEU A 319 -37.33 108.22 7.58
N GLN A 320 -38.52 107.93 8.11
CA GLN A 320 -38.80 106.63 8.76
C GLN A 320 -39.37 105.56 7.83
N GLN A 321 -39.91 105.91 6.65
CA GLN A 321 -40.45 104.91 5.71
C GLN A 321 -39.41 104.33 4.74
N GLU A 322 -38.30 105.03 4.46
CA GLU A 322 -37.32 104.57 3.46
C GLU A 322 -36.41 103.44 3.96
N GLN A 323 -36.17 103.34 5.27
CA GLN A 323 -35.24 102.36 5.86
C GLN A 323 -35.87 100.96 6.05
N GLN A 324 -37.19 100.85 6.09
CA GLN A 324 -37.89 99.57 6.29
C GLN A 324 -38.06 98.77 4.99
N LEU A 325 -38.09 99.43 3.82
CA LEU A 325 -38.21 98.79 2.51
C LEU A 325 -36.90 98.11 2.05
N LYS A 326 -35.72 98.68 2.38
CA LYS A 326 -34.41 98.08 2.04
C LYS A 326 -34.08 96.78 2.79
N LYS A 327 -34.62 96.57 3.99
CA LYS A 327 -34.36 95.36 4.81
C LYS A 327 -35.12 94.11 4.33
N ARG A 328 -36.21 94.26 3.58
CA ARG A 328 -36.98 93.12 3.03
C ARG A 328 -36.40 92.61 1.71
N LEU A 329 -35.91 93.50 0.84
CA LEU A 329 -35.24 93.14 -0.42
C LEU A 329 -33.90 92.40 -0.19
N SER A 330 -33.17 92.73 0.87
CA SER A 330 -31.89 92.08 1.21
C SER A 330 -32.02 90.66 1.75
N LYS A 331 -33.20 90.26 2.29
CA LYS A 331 -33.44 88.89 2.80
C LYS A 331 -33.87 87.91 1.70
N GLY A 332 -34.57 88.39 0.65
CA GLY A 332 -34.92 87.56 -0.52
C GLY A 332 -33.72 87.21 -1.40
N ALA A 333 -32.76 88.13 -1.55
CA ALA A 333 -31.53 87.90 -2.33
C ALA A 333 -30.62 86.79 -1.75
N TRP A 334 -30.66 86.56 -0.43
CA TRP A 334 -29.87 85.50 0.23
C TRP A 334 -30.46 84.10 0.05
N ALA A 335 -31.79 83.97 -0.04
CA ALA A 335 -32.45 82.68 -0.31
C ALA A 335 -32.20 82.21 -1.74
N ILE A 336 -32.27 83.13 -2.71
CA ILE A 336 -32.02 82.84 -4.13
C ILE A 336 -30.56 82.42 -4.37
N VAL A 337 -29.60 83.02 -3.69
CA VAL A 337 -28.17 82.62 -3.78
C VAL A 337 -27.92 81.27 -3.12
N LYS A 338 -28.60 80.97 -2.00
CA LYS A 338 -28.50 79.67 -1.32
C LYS A 338 -29.09 78.54 -2.16
N ASP A 339 -30.26 78.74 -2.76
CA ASP A 339 -30.89 77.76 -3.64
C ASP A 339 -30.12 77.59 -4.95
N ARG A 340 -29.57 78.68 -5.51
CA ARG A 340 -28.66 78.63 -6.66
C ARG A 340 -27.36 77.89 -6.35
N ALA A 341 -26.78 78.07 -5.17
CA ALA A 341 -25.60 77.33 -4.73
C ALA A 341 -25.89 75.84 -4.51
N HIS A 342 -27.06 75.48 -3.96
CA HIS A 342 -27.48 74.08 -3.83
C HIS A 342 -27.74 73.41 -5.18
N ILE A 343 -28.38 74.10 -6.12
CA ILE A 343 -28.59 73.61 -7.49
C ILE A 343 -27.25 73.47 -8.20
N GLN A 344 -26.31 74.39 -8.00
CA GLN A 344 -24.97 74.33 -8.60
C GLN A 344 -24.13 73.20 -8.02
N MET A 345 -24.20 72.95 -6.70
CA MET A 345 -23.57 71.78 -6.07
C MET A 345 -24.24 70.45 -6.47
N ALA A 346 -25.55 70.44 -6.74
CA ALA A 346 -26.25 69.27 -7.27
C ALA A 346 -25.89 69.02 -8.74
N GLN A 347 -25.77 70.07 -9.55
CA GLN A 347 -25.30 69.99 -10.93
C GLN A 347 -23.83 69.58 -11.05
N GLU A 348 -22.96 70.05 -10.16
CA GLU A 348 -21.57 69.60 -10.10
C GLU A 348 -21.47 68.13 -9.67
N ARG A 349 -22.35 67.67 -8.76
CA ARG A 349 -22.44 66.24 -8.43
C ARG A 349 -22.96 65.39 -9.58
N VAL A 350 -24.00 65.85 -10.28
CA VAL A 350 -24.53 65.17 -11.47
C VAL A 350 -23.46 65.14 -12.55
N LYS A 351 -22.72 66.24 -12.78
CA LYS A 351 -21.59 66.26 -13.72
C LYS A 351 -20.44 65.35 -13.31
N SER A 352 -20.10 65.28 -12.02
CA SER A 352 -19.06 64.33 -11.58
C SER A 352 -19.49 62.88 -11.76
N TYR A 353 -20.79 62.60 -11.58
CA TYR A 353 -21.34 61.27 -11.86
C TYR A 353 -21.41 61.00 -13.36
N GLU A 354 -21.82 61.96 -14.20
CA GLU A 354 -21.81 61.84 -15.66
C GLU A 354 -20.39 61.65 -16.21
N GLU A 355 -19.40 62.39 -15.71
CA GLU A 355 -17.99 62.22 -16.08
C GLU A 355 -17.42 60.88 -15.61
N ALA A 356 -17.76 60.44 -14.40
CA ALA A 356 -17.39 59.10 -13.93
C ALA A 356 -18.08 58.02 -14.77
N PHE A 357 -19.34 58.23 -15.18
CA PHE A 357 -20.11 57.32 -16.01
C PHE A 357 -19.49 57.20 -17.39
N HIS A 358 -19.23 58.33 -18.05
CA HIS A 358 -18.65 58.36 -19.40
C HIS A 358 -17.29 57.66 -19.46
N LYS A 359 -16.49 57.76 -18.39
CA LYS A 359 -15.22 57.05 -18.24
C LYS A 359 -15.42 55.54 -18.05
N ILE A 360 -16.50 55.11 -17.39
CA ILE A 360 -16.86 53.67 -17.27
C ILE A 360 -17.38 53.13 -18.60
N THR A 361 -18.23 53.87 -19.32
CA THR A 361 -18.71 53.49 -20.66
C THR A 361 -17.56 53.33 -21.65
N GLU A 362 -16.60 54.27 -21.62
CA GLU A 362 -15.43 54.27 -22.51
C GLU A 362 -14.44 53.12 -22.18
N ALA A 363 -14.30 52.76 -20.90
CA ALA A 363 -13.41 51.69 -20.48
C ALA A 363 -14.02 50.28 -20.63
N THR A 364 -15.34 50.15 -20.54
CA THR A 364 -16.03 48.83 -20.58
C THR A 364 -16.64 48.51 -21.94
N GLY A 365 -16.87 49.51 -22.79
CA GLY A 365 -17.48 49.34 -24.12
C GLY A 365 -18.98 49.03 -24.10
N ILE A 366 -19.59 48.93 -22.90
CA ILE A 366 -21.02 48.64 -22.71
C ILE A 366 -21.76 49.97 -22.76
N SER A 367 -22.58 50.16 -23.79
CA SER A 367 -23.26 51.44 -24.08
C SER A 367 -24.59 51.62 -23.32
N ASP A 368 -25.08 50.55 -22.68
CA ASP A 368 -26.37 50.54 -21.99
C ASP A 368 -26.21 50.61 -20.46
N ILE A 369 -26.83 51.62 -19.86
CA ILE A 369 -26.75 51.94 -18.42
C ILE A 369 -27.31 50.79 -17.59
N ASP A 370 -28.40 50.17 -18.06
CA ASP A 370 -29.09 49.12 -17.33
C ASP A 370 -28.27 47.81 -17.30
N GLU A 371 -27.48 47.54 -18.34
CA GLU A 371 -26.59 46.38 -18.41
C GLU A 371 -25.35 46.55 -17.50
N LEU A 372 -24.81 47.77 -17.42
CA LEU A 372 -23.71 48.10 -16.51
C LEU A 372 -24.15 47.98 -15.04
N VAL A 373 -25.32 48.52 -14.70
CA VAL A 373 -25.87 48.41 -13.33
C VAL A 373 -26.15 46.96 -12.98
N LYS A 374 -26.70 46.17 -13.92
CA LYS A 374 -26.95 44.75 -13.72
C LYS A 374 -25.66 43.95 -13.48
N THR A 375 -24.63 44.14 -14.32
CA THR A 375 -23.33 43.47 -14.15
C THR A 375 -22.62 43.92 -12.88
N PHE A 376 -22.77 45.18 -12.47
CA PHE A 376 -22.26 45.68 -11.20
C PHE A 376 -22.99 45.04 -10.01
N MET A 377 -24.33 44.97 -10.03
CA MET A 377 -25.12 44.29 -9.00
C MET A 377 -24.77 42.80 -8.91
N GLU A 378 -24.60 42.10 -10.03
CA GLU A 378 -24.16 40.70 -10.05
C GLU A 378 -22.75 40.54 -9.46
N SER A 379 -21.84 41.48 -9.73
CA SER A 379 -20.49 41.49 -9.16
C SER A 379 -20.48 41.83 -7.66
N GLU A 380 -21.39 42.70 -7.20
CA GLU A 380 -21.54 43.08 -5.79
C GLU A 380 -22.18 41.93 -4.99
N GLU A 381 -23.19 41.28 -5.54
CA GLU A 381 -23.81 40.07 -4.99
C GLU A 381 -22.80 38.92 -4.90
N SER A 382 -21.99 38.70 -5.95
CA SER A 382 -20.90 37.72 -5.93
C SER A 382 -19.85 38.05 -4.88
N ASN A 383 -19.48 39.33 -4.74
CA ASN A 383 -18.58 39.80 -3.69
C ASN A 383 -19.16 39.60 -2.29
N PHE A 384 -20.45 39.81 -2.11
CA PHE A 384 -21.16 39.58 -0.85
C PHE A 384 -21.18 38.08 -0.50
N GLN A 385 -21.42 37.20 -1.46
CA GLN A 385 -21.33 35.75 -1.28
C GLN A 385 -19.92 35.30 -0.91
N LEU A 386 -18.89 35.82 -1.58
CA LEU A 386 -17.48 35.59 -1.26
C LEU A 386 -17.14 36.08 0.16
N PHE A 387 -17.69 37.21 0.58
CA PHE A 387 -17.50 37.74 1.94
C PHE A 387 -18.10 36.80 3.00
N ASN A 388 -19.31 36.31 2.77
CA ASN A 388 -19.95 35.35 3.68
C ASN A 388 -19.17 34.02 3.74
N GLN A 389 -18.66 33.53 2.61
CA GLN A 389 -17.81 32.33 2.58
C GLN A 389 -16.48 32.54 3.33
N VAL A 390 -15.83 33.70 3.18
CA VAL A 390 -14.61 34.01 3.94
C VAL A 390 -14.90 34.02 5.43
N ASN A 391 -15.98 34.66 5.88
CA ASN A 391 -16.34 34.69 7.29
C ASN A 391 -16.64 33.28 7.83
N ASN A 392 -17.38 32.46 7.09
CA ASN A 392 -17.67 31.07 7.50
C ASN A 392 -16.39 30.21 7.60
N ILE A 393 -15.44 30.40 6.68
CA ILE A 393 -14.16 29.70 6.74
C ILE A 393 -13.30 30.21 7.90
N SER A 394 -13.28 31.51 8.17
CA SER A 394 -12.59 32.08 9.33
C SER A 394 -13.14 31.52 10.64
N THR A 395 -14.46 31.44 10.79
CA THR A 395 -15.08 30.83 11.98
C THR A 395 -14.76 29.34 12.11
N GLU A 396 -14.67 28.60 10.99
CA GLU A 396 -14.30 27.18 11.01
C GLU A 396 -12.82 27.00 11.36
N ILE A 397 -11.94 27.92 10.96
CA ILE A 397 -10.53 27.92 11.36
C ILE A 397 -10.40 28.13 12.86
N GLU A 398 -11.09 29.13 13.43
CA GLU A 398 -11.09 29.37 14.89
C GLU A 398 -11.56 28.13 15.66
N ARG A 399 -12.63 27.47 15.18
CA ARG A 399 -13.16 26.24 15.78
C ARG A 399 -12.15 25.07 15.71
N LEU A 400 -11.46 24.90 14.58
CA LEU A 400 -10.43 23.88 14.43
C LEU A 400 -9.20 24.15 15.31
N GLU A 401 -8.79 25.43 15.44
CA GLU A 401 -7.71 25.84 16.34
C GLU A 401 -8.03 25.55 17.81
N GLU A 402 -9.26 25.82 18.24
CA GLU A 402 -9.72 25.49 19.58
C GLU A 402 -9.73 23.97 19.81
N SER A 403 -10.19 23.18 18.84
CA SER A 403 -10.17 21.71 18.92
C SER A 403 -8.75 21.16 19.04
N ILE A 404 -7.81 21.67 18.24
CA ILE A 404 -6.38 21.29 18.30
C ILE A 404 -5.78 21.69 19.65
N ALA A 405 -6.09 22.89 20.16
CA ALA A 405 -5.61 23.34 21.47
C ALA A 405 -6.12 22.43 22.61
N ASN A 406 -7.36 21.96 22.54
CA ASN A 406 -7.94 21.05 23.51
C ASN A 406 -7.33 19.64 23.44
N LEU A 407 -7.17 19.08 22.23
CA LEU A 407 -6.49 17.79 22.03
C LEU A 407 -5.03 17.83 22.50
N ASN A 408 -4.31 18.92 22.22
CA ASN A 408 -2.94 19.10 22.71
C ASN A 408 -2.87 19.20 24.24
N LYS A 409 -3.86 19.82 24.89
CA LYS A 409 -3.97 19.82 26.37
C LYS A 409 -4.21 18.40 26.90
N GLU A 410 -5.03 17.59 26.26
CA GLU A 410 -5.26 16.18 26.64
C GLU A 410 -4.00 15.31 26.44
N ILE A 411 -3.30 15.49 25.31
CA ILE A 411 -2.02 14.82 25.03
C ILE A 411 -0.96 15.21 26.07
N ASN A 412 -0.92 16.47 26.49
CA ASN A 412 0.02 16.93 27.52
C ASN A 412 -0.34 16.42 28.93
N LYS A 413 -1.63 16.35 29.27
CA LYS A 413 -2.11 15.73 30.52
C LYS A 413 -1.75 14.24 30.59
N THR A 414 -1.93 13.50 29.50
CA THR A 414 -1.54 12.07 29.41
C THR A 414 -0.03 11.84 29.28
N LYS A 415 0.75 12.87 28.93
CA LYS A 415 2.22 12.85 29.05
C LYS A 415 2.70 13.00 30.51
N ASN A 416 2.04 13.84 31.30
CA ASN A 416 2.47 14.15 32.66
C ASN A 416 1.90 13.17 33.71
N GLY A 417 0.74 12.54 33.45
CA GLY A 417 0.22 11.43 34.25
C GLY A 417 0.88 10.12 33.84
N GLY A 418 1.95 9.72 34.53
CA GLY A 418 2.66 8.48 34.23
C GLY A 418 1.78 7.23 34.41
N GLY A 419 1.58 6.47 33.34
CA GLY A 419 1.15 5.06 33.39
C GLY A 419 -0.15 4.72 32.64
N THR A 420 -0.06 3.70 31.78
CA THR A 420 -1.16 2.82 31.32
C THR A 420 -2.25 3.38 30.40
N GLY A 421 -1.89 4.16 29.36
CA GLY A 421 -2.84 4.60 28.33
C GLY A 421 -2.26 4.73 26.93
N THR A 422 -1.41 3.81 26.47
CA THR A 422 -0.74 3.90 25.15
C THR A 422 -1.72 3.94 23.98
N ASN A 423 -2.86 3.22 24.05
CA ASN A 423 -3.85 3.20 22.98
C ASN A 423 -4.65 4.51 22.90
N GLN A 424 -5.16 5.02 24.02
CA GLN A 424 -5.84 6.34 24.05
C GLN A 424 -4.92 7.48 23.62
N LYS A 425 -3.63 7.39 23.97
CA LYS A 425 -2.64 8.40 23.56
C LYS A 425 -2.37 8.40 22.06
N ASN A 426 -2.29 7.22 21.44
CA ASN A 426 -2.15 7.10 19.99
C ASN A 426 -3.41 7.61 19.28
N GLU A 427 -4.60 7.25 19.77
CA GLU A 427 -5.88 7.72 19.21
C GLU A 427 -6.03 9.26 19.31
N SER A 428 -5.73 9.87 20.46
CA SER A 428 -5.75 11.34 20.60
C SER A 428 -4.69 12.02 19.73
N SER A 429 -3.52 11.41 19.54
CA SER A 429 -2.45 11.92 18.67
C SER A 429 -2.82 11.84 17.19
N ASP A 430 -3.50 10.77 16.77
CA ASP A 430 -3.99 10.58 15.41
C ASP A 430 -5.15 11.54 15.11
N GLN A 431 -6.06 11.75 16.07
CA GLN A 431 -7.13 12.75 15.96
C GLN A 431 -6.58 14.17 15.87
N CYS A 432 -5.54 14.52 16.66
CA CYS A 432 -4.88 15.82 16.59
C CYS A 432 -4.21 16.04 15.22
N SER A 433 -3.52 15.02 14.70
CA SER A 433 -2.89 15.07 13.37
C SER A 433 -3.91 15.21 12.24
N SER A 434 -5.07 14.55 12.36
CA SER A 434 -6.18 14.69 11.42
C SER A 434 -6.79 16.10 11.44
N ALA A 435 -7.01 16.67 12.63
CA ALA A 435 -7.51 18.03 12.80
C ALA A 435 -6.53 19.08 12.26
N GLU A 436 -5.22 18.89 12.47
CA GLU A 436 -4.16 19.77 11.94
C GLU A 436 -4.14 19.72 10.39
N ASN A 437 -4.28 18.54 9.80
CA ASN A 437 -4.39 18.40 8.34
C ASN A 437 -5.66 19.05 7.78
N GLN A 438 -6.79 18.96 8.48
CA GLN A 438 -8.01 19.70 8.12
C GLN A 438 -7.80 21.21 8.21
N ARG A 439 -7.14 21.72 9.27
CA ARG A 439 -6.81 23.14 9.42
C ARG A 439 -5.91 23.63 8.28
N ILE A 440 -4.89 22.87 7.90
CA ILE A 440 -4.01 23.22 6.77
C ILE A 440 -4.82 23.26 5.46
N GLY A 441 -5.76 22.34 5.29
CA GLY A 441 -6.67 22.31 4.14
C GLY A 441 -7.61 23.52 4.07
N THR A 442 -8.22 23.93 5.20
CA THR A 442 -9.10 25.11 5.27
C THR A 442 -8.33 26.41 5.10
N ASN A 443 -7.12 26.50 5.64
CA ASN A 443 -6.23 27.66 5.48
C ASN A 443 -5.79 27.85 4.01
N LYS A 444 -5.45 26.76 3.31
CA LYS A 444 -5.20 26.80 1.85
C LYS A 444 -6.42 27.27 1.05
N LYS A 445 -7.64 26.88 1.46
CA LYS A 445 -8.88 27.37 0.84
C LYS A 445 -9.09 28.86 1.09
N GLN A 446 -8.88 29.33 2.33
CA GLN A 446 -8.96 30.75 2.67
C GLN A 446 -7.97 31.57 1.84
N ASP A 447 -6.73 31.11 1.71
CA ASP A 447 -5.69 31.70 0.87
C ASP A 447 -6.09 31.80 -0.60
N SER A 448 -6.73 30.77 -1.15
CA SER A 448 -7.21 30.79 -2.53
C SER A 448 -8.31 31.82 -2.75
N ILE A 449 -9.19 32.00 -1.76
CA ILE A 449 -10.28 32.98 -1.79
C ILE A 449 -9.75 34.39 -1.57
N LEU A 450 -8.76 34.57 -0.68
CA LEU A 450 -8.10 35.86 -0.47
C LEU A 450 -7.36 36.32 -1.74
N ARG A 451 -6.71 35.39 -2.45
CA ARG A 451 -6.09 35.65 -3.76
C ARG A 451 -7.14 36.00 -4.83
N ALA A 452 -8.31 35.35 -4.82
CA ALA A 452 -9.41 35.71 -5.71
C ALA A 452 -9.95 37.12 -5.42
N LYS A 453 -10.13 37.48 -4.14
CA LYS A 453 -10.45 38.85 -3.71
C LYS A 453 -9.38 39.85 -4.12
N HIS A 454 -8.10 39.53 -3.92
CA HIS A 454 -7.00 40.40 -4.34
C HIS A 454 -6.98 40.60 -5.85
N LYS A 455 -7.27 39.57 -6.65
CA LYS A 455 -7.43 39.70 -8.10
C LYS A 455 -8.61 40.58 -8.48
N GLN A 456 -9.78 40.40 -7.86
CA GLN A 456 -10.95 41.26 -8.12
C GLN A 456 -10.73 42.70 -7.65
N ALA A 457 -10.11 42.90 -6.49
CA ALA A 457 -9.72 44.21 -5.98
C ALA A 457 -8.65 44.85 -6.86
N PHE A 458 -7.69 44.08 -7.39
CA PHE A 458 -6.70 44.57 -8.34
C PHE A 458 -7.34 44.94 -9.67
N ILE A 459 -8.33 44.19 -10.15
CA ILE A 459 -9.14 44.59 -11.31
C ILE A 459 -9.84 45.92 -11.01
N LEU A 460 -10.57 46.04 -9.91
CA LEU A 460 -11.22 47.31 -9.52
C LEU A 460 -10.21 48.45 -9.34
N TYR A 461 -9.03 48.18 -8.77
CA TYR A 461 -8.00 49.18 -8.50
C TYR A 461 -7.28 49.61 -9.78
N THR A 462 -6.97 48.68 -10.68
CA THR A 462 -6.43 48.99 -12.02
C THR A 462 -7.44 49.75 -12.85
N TYR A 463 -8.73 49.42 -12.79
CA TYR A 463 -9.78 50.25 -13.36
C TYR A 463 -9.73 51.67 -12.75
N THR A 464 -9.68 51.84 -11.42
CA THR A 464 -9.58 53.19 -10.81
C THR A 464 -8.25 53.93 -11.07
N PHE A 465 -7.14 53.22 -11.26
CA PHE A 465 -5.82 53.79 -11.50
C PHE A 465 -5.62 54.18 -12.97
N PHE A 466 -6.17 53.40 -13.90
CA PHE A 466 -6.28 53.75 -15.31
C PHE A 466 -7.17 54.99 -15.49
N PHE A 467 -8.25 55.10 -14.69
CA PHE A 467 -9.11 56.29 -14.61
C PHE A 467 -8.40 57.56 -14.10
N LYS A 468 -7.36 57.40 -13.27
CA LYS A 468 -6.58 58.53 -12.74
C LYS A 468 -5.42 58.92 -13.65
N SER A 469 -4.88 57.97 -14.41
CA SER A 469 -3.76 58.20 -15.33
C SER A 469 -4.19 58.80 -16.68
N ASN A 470 -5.43 58.60 -17.12
CA ASN A 470 -6.01 59.30 -18.29
C ASN A 470 -6.56 60.70 -17.98
N HIS A 471 -6.20 61.27 -16.82
CA HIS A 471 -6.58 62.64 -16.45
C HIS A 471 -5.48 63.68 -16.69
N HIS A 472 -4.49 63.35 -17.53
CA HIS A 472 -3.47 64.29 -18.00
C HIS A 472 -3.56 64.57 -19.49
#